data_AF-A0A523IFK5-F1
#
_entry.id   AF-A0A523IFK5-F1
#
_cell.length_a   1.000
_cell.length_b   1.000
_cell.length_c   1.000
_cell.angle_alpha   90.00
_cell.angle_beta   90.00
_cell.angle_gamma   90.00
#
_symmetry.space_group_name_H-M   'P 1'
#
loop_
_entity.id
_entity.type
_entity.pdbx_description
1 polymer ?
#
loop_
_entity_poly.entity_id
_entity_poly.type
_entity_poly.pdbx_seq_one_letter_code
_entity_poly.pdbx_strand_id
1 'polypeptide(L)' 'MGERKLLEVVRDSLRTQNYSYRTEKTYINWIRKYILFH' A
#
# COMPACT_ATOMS: atom_id res chain seq x y z
N MET A 1 -16.73 -12.62 -1.88
CA MET A 1 -15.57 -12.23 -1.04
C MET A 1 -14.63 -11.45 -1.93
N GLY A 2 -14.63 -10.12 -1.79
CA GLY A 2 -13.92 -9.22 -2.69
C GLY A 2 -12.42 -9.50 -2.62
N GLU A 3 -11.82 -9.68 -3.79
CA GLU A 3 -10.39 -9.69 -4.04
C GLU A 3 -9.71 -8.65 -3.15
N ARG A 4 -8.94 -9.09 -2.13
CA ARG A 4 -8.19 -8.18 -1.26
C ARG A 4 -7.26 -7.40 -2.17
N LYS A 5 -7.58 -6.14 -2.42
CA LYS A 5 -6.82 -5.31 -3.36
C LYS A 5 -5.40 -5.25 -2.83
N LEU A 6 -4.41 -5.41 -3.72
CA LEU A 6 -2.97 -5.43 -3.39
C LEU A 6 -2.58 -4.27 -2.44
N LEU A 7 -3.24 -3.11 -2.60
CA LEU A 7 -3.08 -1.93 -1.75
C LEU A 7 -3.54 -2.13 -0.30
N GLU A 8 -4.58 -2.92 -0.06
CA GLU A 8 -5.05 -3.23 1.30
C GLU A 8 -4.07 -4.13 2.03
N VAL A 9 -3.53 -5.16 1.37
CA VAL A 9 -2.52 -6.05 1.95
C VAL A 9 -1.26 -5.27 2.36
N VAL A 10 -0.82 -4.35 1.49
CA VAL A 10 0.32 -3.48 1.76
C VAL A 10 0.03 -2.55 2.93
N ARG A 11 -1.17 -1.94 2.98
CA ARG A 11 -1.59 -1.08 4.08
C ARG A 11 -1.62 -1.82 5.42
N ASP A 12 -2.13 -3.04 5.44
CA ASP A 12 -2.15 -3.88 6.64
C ASP A 12 -0.73 -4.18 7.12
N SER A 13 0.16 -4.61 6.23
CA SER A 13 1.56 -4.87 6.55
C SER A 13 2.29 -3.64 7.08
N LEU A 14 2.05 -2.46 6.50
CA LEU A 14 2.66 -1.20 6.94
C LEU A 14 2.16 -0.78 8.33
N ARG A 15 0.88 -1.05 8.63
CA ARG A 15 0.30 -0.79 9.96
C ARG A 15 0.80 -1.76 11.01
N THR A 16 0.99 -3.04 10.68
CA THR A 16 1.61 -4.02 11.58
C THR A 16 3.02 -3.60 11.99
N GLN A 17 3.75 -2.93 11.10
CA GLN A 17 5.09 -2.41 11.39
C GLN A 17 5.09 -1.02 12.09
N ASN A 18 3.92 -0.52 12.52
CA ASN A 18 3.76 0.79 13.15
C ASN A 18 4.37 1.95 12.34
N TYR A 19 4.37 1.85 11.00
CA TYR A 19 4.78 2.97 10.18
C TYR A 19 3.75 4.10 10.25
N SER A 20 4.26 5.33 10.32
CA SER A 20 3.44 6.52 10.28
C SER A 20 2.61 6.59 8.99
N TYR A 21 1.42 7.17 9.09
CA TYR A 21 0.49 7.35 7.96
C TYR A 21 1.13 8.05 6.74
N ARG A 22 2.10 8.95 6.97
CA ARG A 22 2.84 9.65 5.92
C ARG A 22 3.69 8.67 5.08
N THR A 23 4.29 7.67 5.72
CA THR A 23 5.04 6.61 5.06
C THR A 23 4.09 5.73 4.26
N GLU A 24 2.97 5.33 4.86
CA GLU A 24 1.92 4.53 4.21
C GLU A 24 1.44 5.18 2.90
N LYS A 25 1.13 6.48 2.95
CA LYS A 25 0.69 7.25 1.78
C LYS A 25 1.75 7.32 0.67
N THR A 26 3.01 7.43 1.06
CA THR A 26 4.14 7.48 0.12
C THR A 26 4.30 6.15 -0.60
N TYR A 27 4.33 5.04 0.14
CA TYR A 27 4.47 3.69 -0.41
C TYR A 27 3.30 3.33 -1.34
N ILE A 28 2.06 3.61 -0.95
CA ILE A 28 0.88 3.39 -1.82
C ILE A 28 0.99 4.19 -3.12
N ASN A 29 1.52 5.41 -3.07
CA ASN A 29 1.71 6.24 -4.26
C ASN A 29 2.78 5.66 -5.21
N TRP A 30 3.90 5.17 -4.67
CA TRP A 30 4.93 4.48 -5.47
C TRP A 30 4.40 3.21 -6.12
N ILE A 31 3.63 2.40 -5.39
CA ILE A 31 3.04 1.16 -5.91
C ILE A 31 2.03 1.46 -7.01
N ARG A 32 1.18 2.48 -6.83
CA ARG A 32 0.25 2.92 -7.89
C ARG A 32 1.00 3.36 -9.14
N LYS A 33 2.08 4.13 -8.99
CA LYS A 33 2.92 4.53 -10.12
C LYS A 33 3.52 3.30 -10.79
N TYR A 34 4.08 2.36 -10.02
CA TYR A 34 4.65 1.14 -10.56
C TYR A 34 3.65 0.35 -11.40
N ILE A 35 2.42 0.13 -10.91
CA ILE A 35 1.36 -0.59 -11.64
C ILE A 35 0.90 0.18 -12.90
N LEU A 36 0.94 1.51 -12.89
CA LEU A 36 0.56 2.31 -14.06
C LEU A 36 1.65 2.34 -15.14
N PHE A 37 2.91 2.11 -14.75
CA PHE A 37 4.07 2.22 -15.62
C PHE A 37 4.78 0.87 -15.88
N HIS A 38 4.23 -0.25 -15.40
CA HIS A 38 4.77 -1.62 -15.54
C HIS A 38 3.64 -2.65 -15.57
#